data_AF-A0A967M3V7-F1
#
_entry.id   AF-A0A967M3V7-F1
#
_cell.length_a   1.000
_cell.length_b   1.000
_cell.length_c   1.000
_cell.angle_alpha   90.00
_cell.angle_beta   90.00
_cell.angle_gamma   90.00
#
_symmetry.space_group_name_H-M   'P 1'
#
loop_
_entity.id
_entity.type
_entity.pdbx_description
1 polymer ?
#
loop_
_entity_poly.entity_id
_entity_poly.type
_entity_poly.pdbx_seq_one_letter_code
_entity_poly.pdbx_strand_id
1 'polypeptide(L)'
;MACRCLHIIEGGHLEGRSIAHFEEDVAELAARAGVDPGELSHLLAEARRRLFAARGKRPRPHRDDKVLTGWNGLAIVALARGSRVLGDPALLHAARRAAAFINDEMRRTDGRLLRRWRRGEAAVTAFLEDYAFLGWGMLELYLNGGNERDLRAAIDTVDEILRLFDDG
;
A
#
# COMPACT_ATOMS: atom_id res chain seq x y z
N MET A 1 -32.41 3.40 -15.35
CA MET A 1 -31.33 2.91 -16.23
C MET A 1 -30.04 2.68 -15.47
N ALA A 2 -29.46 3.69 -14.80
CA ALA A 2 -28.23 3.55 -14.02
C ALA A 2 -28.24 2.38 -13.00
N CYS A 3 -29.36 2.17 -12.29
CA CYS A 3 -29.48 1.05 -11.35
C CYS A 3 -29.32 -0.32 -12.03
N ARG A 4 -29.87 -0.51 -13.24
CA ARG A 4 -29.70 -1.76 -13.99
C ARG A 4 -28.26 -1.98 -14.41
N CYS A 5 -27.60 -0.94 -14.93
CA CYS A 5 -26.19 -1.00 -15.34
C CYS A 5 -25.22 -1.22 -14.15
N LEU A 6 -25.62 -0.81 -12.94
CA LEU A 6 -24.85 -0.97 -11.71
C LEU A 6 -25.25 -2.21 -10.90
N HIS A 7 -26.14 -3.05 -11.43
CA HIS A 7 -26.70 -4.22 -10.74
C HIS A 7 -27.27 -3.87 -9.36
N ILE A 8 -27.95 -2.72 -9.29
CA ILE A 8 -28.73 -2.27 -8.13
C ILE A 8 -30.16 -2.75 -8.33
N ILE A 9 -30.58 -3.69 -7.48
CA ILE A 9 -31.90 -4.31 -7.51
C ILE A 9 -32.63 -4.05 -6.20
N GLU A 10 -33.95 -4.10 -6.26
CA GLU A 10 -34.79 -4.11 -5.05
C GLU A 10 -34.54 -5.41 -4.27
N GLY A 11 -34.41 -5.32 -2.95
CA GLY A 11 -34.04 -6.46 -2.08
C GLY A 11 -32.54 -6.76 -2.01
N GLY A 12 -31.72 -6.21 -2.91
CA GLY A 12 -30.26 -6.34 -2.87
C GLY A 12 -29.71 -7.76 -3.10
N HIS A 13 -28.39 -7.85 -3.29
CA HIS A 13 -27.67 -9.12 -3.48
C HIS A 13 -26.92 -9.56 -2.20
N LEU A 14 -26.77 -8.67 -1.23
CA LEU A 14 -26.04 -8.91 0.01
C LEU A 14 -26.82 -8.29 1.18
N GLU A 15 -27.44 -9.12 2.01
CA GLU A 15 -28.13 -8.69 3.25
C GLU A 15 -29.15 -7.56 3.02
N GLY A 16 -29.96 -7.65 1.97
CA GLY A 16 -30.92 -6.58 1.65
C GLY A 16 -30.32 -5.38 0.91
N ARG A 17 -29.02 -5.41 0.56
CA ARG A 17 -28.27 -4.29 -0.05
C ARG A 17 -27.63 -4.67 -1.37
N SER A 18 -27.47 -3.71 -2.28
CA SER A 18 -26.70 -3.88 -3.52
C SER A 18 -25.30 -3.28 -3.40
N ILE A 19 -24.29 -4.02 -3.85
CA ILE A 19 -22.95 -3.49 -4.13
C ILE A 19 -22.92 -3.11 -5.60
N ALA A 20 -22.83 -1.80 -5.86
CA ALA A 20 -22.78 -1.29 -7.22
C ALA A 20 -21.48 -1.74 -7.92
N HIS A 21 -21.59 -2.44 -9.05
CA HIS A 21 -20.48 -2.90 -9.87
C HIS A 21 -20.87 -2.92 -11.35
N PHE A 22 -19.89 -3.05 -12.24
CA PHE A 22 -20.09 -3.25 -13.67
C PHE A 22 -19.46 -4.57 -14.07
N GLU A 23 -20.13 -5.33 -14.92
CA GLU A 23 -19.60 -6.60 -15.48
C GLU A 23 -19.01 -6.40 -16.88
N GLU A 24 -19.37 -5.31 -17.55
CA GLU A 24 -19.16 -5.06 -18.99
C GLU A 24 -18.62 -3.64 -19.23
N ASP A 25 -18.05 -3.40 -20.40
CA ASP A 25 -17.68 -2.04 -20.83
C ASP A 25 -18.92 -1.21 -21.20
N VAL A 26 -18.80 0.12 -21.12
CA VAL A 26 -19.88 1.08 -21.39
C VAL A 26 -20.45 0.91 -22.79
N ALA A 27 -19.62 0.56 -23.79
CA ALA A 27 -20.08 0.32 -25.15
C ALA A 27 -21.02 -0.89 -25.25
N GLU A 28 -20.71 -1.99 -24.58
CA GLU A 28 -21.52 -3.21 -24.55
C GLU A 28 -22.83 -2.98 -23.78
N LEU A 29 -22.75 -2.28 -22.65
CA LEU A 29 -23.92 -1.87 -21.88
C LEU A 29 -24.85 -0.96 -22.67
N ALA A 30 -24.30 -0.03 -23.44
CA ALA A 30 -25.06 0.88 -24.29
C ALA A 30 -25.78 0.13 -25.40
N ALA A 31 -25.09 -0.80 -26.07
CA ALA A 31 -25.67 -1.65 -27.10
C ALA A 31 -26.83 -2.50 -26.56
N ARG A 32 -26.65 -3.15 -25.40
CA ARG A 32 -27.69 -3.96 -24.74
C ARG A 32 -28.89 -3.13 -24.27
N ALA A 33 -28.65 -1.90 -23.82
CA ALA A 33 -29.69 -0.99 -23.36
C ALA A 33 -30.37 -0.21 -24.52
N GLY A 34 -29.86 -0.31 -25.74
CA GLY A 34 -30.38 0.39 -26.92
C GLY A 34 -30.21 1.92 -26.82
N VAL A 35 -29.13 2.38 -26.20
CA VAL A 35 -28.84 3.81 -25.98
C VAL A 35 -27.49 4.19 -26.57
N ASP A 36 -27.28 5.49 -26.79
CA ASP A 36 -25.98 6.00 -27.22
C ASP A 36 -24.92 5.80 -26.12
N PRO A 37 -23.69 5.33 -26.46
CA PRO A 37 -22.62 5.16 -25.49
C PRO A 37 -22.21 6.45 -24.76
N GLY A 38 -22.26 7.60 -25.45
CA GLY A 38 -21.98 8.90 -24.84
C GLY A 38 -23.05 9.32 -23.84
N GLU A 39 -24.32 9.11 -24.18
CA GLU A 39 -25.45 9.33 -23.27
C GLU A 39 -25.36 8.43 -22.03
N LEU A 40 -25.08 7.13 -22.22
CA LEU A 40 -24.90 6.21 -21.09
C LEU A 40 -23.71 6.60 -20.22
N SER A 41 -22.58 6.99 -20.82
CA SER A 41 -21.40 7.45 -20.09
C SER A 41 -21.71 8.67 -19.23
N HIS A 42 -22.44 9.65 -19.77
CA HIS A 42 -22.86 10.84 -19.03
C HIS A 42 -23.77 10.49 -17.84
N LEU A 43 -24.75 9.60 -18.08
CA LEU A 43 -25.67 9.12 -17.05
C LEU A 43 -24.95 8.35 -15.92
N LEU A 44 -23.98 7.50 -16.27
CA LEU A 44 -23.16 6.78 -15.29
C LEU A 44 -22.23 7.71 -14.51
N ALA A 45 -21.66 8.73 -15.16
CA ALA A 45 -20.85 9.75 -14.48
C ALA A 45 -21.67 10.53 -13.45
N GLU A 46 -22.91 10.91 -13.81
CA GLU A 46 -23.82 11.56 -12.86
C GLU A 46 -24.20 10.65 -11.70
N ALA A 47 -24.54 9.39 -11.98
CA ALA A 47 -24.83 8.40 -10.95
C ALA A 47 -23.64 8.21 -9.99
N ARG A 48 -22.41 8.10 -10.50
CA ARG A 48 -21.18 8.03 -9.67
C ARG A 48 -21.02 9.25 -8.78
N ARG A 49 -21.23 10.47 -9.31
CA ARG A 49 -21.18 11.71 -8.50
C ARG A 49 -22.19 11.67 -7.35
N ARG A 50 -23.44 11.28 -7.63
CA ARG A 50 -24.51 11.18 -6.63
C ARG A 50 -24.21 10.11 -5.57
N LEU A 51 -23.76 8.93 -6.00
CA LEU A 51 -23.36 7.84 -5.10
C LEU A 51 -22.16 8.23 -4.23
N PHE A 52 -21.17 8.93 -4.80
CA PHE A 52 -20.02 9.45 -4.06
C PHE A 52 -20.45 10.46 -3.00
N ALA A 53 -21.31 11.42 -3.35
CA ALA A 53 -21.85 12.41 -2.40
C ALA A 53 -22.64 11.73 -1.27
N ALA A 54 -23.45 10.71 -1.58
CA ALA A 54 -24.16 9.92 -0.57
C ALA A 54 -23.20 9.11 0.33
N ARG A 55 -22.17 8.48 -0.25
CA ARG A 55 -21.14 7.74 0.49
C ARG A 55 -20.33 8.68 1.40
N GLY A 56 -20.09 9.91 0.97
CA GLY A 56 -19.38 10.94 1.74
C GLY A 56 -20.06 11.33 3.05
N LYS A 57 -21.37 11.06 3.19
CA LYS A 57 -22.13 11.28 4.44
C LYS A 57 -21.91 10.18 5.49
N ARG A 58 -21.35 9.03 5.11
CA ARG A 58 -21.08 7.93 6.04
C ARG A 58 -19.82 8.24 6.86
N PRO A 59 -19.78 7.86 8.16
CA PRO A 59 -18.53 7.85 8.90
C PRO A 59 -17.47 7.09 8.09
N ARG A 60 -16.30 7.72 7.88
CA ARG A 60 -15.21 7.06 7.19
C ARG A 60 -14.73 5.89 8.07
N PRO A 61 -14.43 4.72 7.48
CA PRO A 61 -13.76 3.66 8.24
C PRO A 61 -12.51 4.22 8.90
N HIS A 62 -12.19 3.72 10.10
CA HIS A 62 -10.93 4.05 10.75
C HIS A 62 -9.78 3.66 9.80
N ARG A 63 -8.92 4.62 9.49
CA ARG A 63 -7.68 4.34 8.77
C ARG A 63 -6.62 4.02 9.80
N ASP A 64 -6.03 2.83 9.71
CA ASP A 64 -4.75 2.60 10.35
C ASP A 64 -3.69 3.40 9.57
N ASP A 65 -3.15 4.42 10.21
CA ASP A 65 -2.15 5.35 9.69
C ASP A 65 -0.77 5.08 10.27
N LYS A 66 -0.56 3.90 10.87
CA LYS A 66 0.74 3.46 11.36
C LYS A 66 1.68 3.07 10.22
N VAL A 67 2.94 3.45 10.37
CA VAL A 67 4.06 2.88 9.62
C VAL A 67 4.72 1.84 10.52
N LEU A 68 4.86 0.61 10.03
CA LEU A 68 5.49 -0.49 10.77
C LEU A 68 6.79 -0.90 10.09
N THR A 69 7.88 -0.99 10.86
CA THR A 69 9.22 -1.26 10.34
C THR A 69 9.29 -2.58 9.57
N GLY A 70 8.88 -3.70 10.18
CA GLY A 70 8.91 -4.99 9.52
C GLY A 70 8.08 -5.06 8.23
N TRP A 71 6.87 -4.49 8.23
CA TRP A 71 6.01 -4.48 7.03
C TRP A 71 6.58 -3.59 5.92
N ASN A 72 7.20 -2.46 6.27
CA ASN A 72 7.89 -1.64 5.28
C ASN A 72 9.17 -2.31 4.80
N GLY A 73 9.88 -3.09 5.63
CA GLY A 73 10.98 -3.95 5.20
C GLY A 73 10.56 -4.90 4.08
N LEU A 74 9.45 -5.61 4.25
CA LEU A 74 8.88 -6.48 3.21
C LEU A 74 8.43 -5.69 1.96
N ALA A 75 7.86 -4.50 2.15
CA ALA A 75 7.48 -3.64 1.03
C ALA A 75 8.71 -3.19 0.23
N ILE A 76 9.81 -2.82 0.90
CA ILE A 76 11.08 -2.45 0.26
C ILE A 76 11.62 -3.61 -0.57
N VAL A 77 11.62 -4.84 -0.02
CA VAL A 77 11.99 -6.06 -0.76
C VAL A 77 11.16 -6.20 -2.04
N ALA A 78 9.83 -6.12 -1.91
CA ALA A 78 8.92 -6.29 -3.05
C ALA A 78 9.14 -5.21 -4.13
N LEU A 79 9.30 -3.95 -3.72
CA LEU A 79 9.51 -2.82 -4.63
C LEU A 79 10.88 -2.90 -5.33
N ALA A 80 11.96 -3.20 -4.59
CA ALA A 80 13.29 -3.34 -5.15
C ALA A 80 13.36 -4.50 -6.16
N ARG A 81 12.78 -5.65 -5.82
CA ARG A 81 12.67 -6.79 -6.74
C ARG A 81 11.80 -6.48 -7.95
N GLY A 82 10.63 -5.88 -7.72
CA GLY A 82 9.70 -5.47 -8.77
C GLY A 82 10.35 -4.52 -9.76
N SER A 83 11.14 -3.56 -9.27
CA SER A 83 11.90 -2.65 -10.13
C SER A 83 12.83 -3.40 -11.10
N ARG A 84 13.57 -4.41 -10.60
CA ARG A 84 14.47 -5.22 -11.43
C ARG A 84 13.72 -6.07 -12.45
N VAL A 85 12.63 -6.71 -12.04
CA VAL A 85 11.88 -7.66 -12.88
C VAL A 85 11.07 -6.92 -13.95
N LEU A 86 10.46 -5.80 -13.58
CA LEU A 86 9.56 -5.03 -14.45
C LEU A 86 10.28 -3.91 -15.21
N GLY A 87 11.53 -3.60 -14.87
CA GLY A 87 12.26 -2.48 -15.46
C GLY A 87 11.71 -1.11 -15.07
N ASP A 88 10.99 -1.00 -13.95
CA ASP A 88 10.34 0.24 -13.52
C ASP A 88 11.16 0.94 -12.42
N PRO A 89 11.87 2.05 -12.72
CA PRO A 89 12.68 2.78 -11.75
C PRO A 89 11.84 3.50 -10.67
N ALA A 90 10.55 3.72 -10.90
CA ALA A 90 9.68 4.34 -9.90
C ALA A 90 9.52 3.45 -8.66
N LEU A 91 9.52 2.13 -8.85
CA LEU A 91 9.48 1.16 -7.76
C LEU A 91 10.74 1.23 -6.89
N LEU A 92 11.93 1.33 -7.50
CA LEU A 92 13.18 1.50 -6.75
C LEU A 92 13.19 2.82 -5.98
N HIS A 93 12.70 3.90 -6.60
CA HIS A 93 12.59 5.20 -5.92
C HIS A 93 11.65 5.12 -4.70
N ALA A 94 10.52 4.44 -4.82
CA ALA A 94 9.60 4.21 -3.71
C ALA A 94 10.25 3.38 -2.59
N ALA A 95 11.00 2.32 -2.93
CA ALA A 95 11.74 1.51 -1.97
C ALA A 95 12.77 2.32 -1.19
N ARG A 96 13.57 3.14 -1.89
CA ARG A 96 14.59 4.02 -1.26
C ARG A 96 13.96 5.05 -0.34
N ARG A 97 12.83 5.64 -0.74
CA ARG A 97 12.10 6.59 0.11
C ARG A 97 11.58 5.93 1.39
N ALA A 98 11.06 4.72 1.29
CA ALA A 98 10.61 3.97 2.48
C ALA A 98 11.78 3.64 3.41
N ALA A 99 12.92 3.18 2.86
CA ALA A 99 14.13 2.91 3.64
C ALA A 99 14.68 4.15 4.34
N ALA A 100 14.74 5.29 3.63
CA ALA A 100 15.18 6.57 4.21
C ALA A 100 14.25 6.99 5.37
N PHE A 101 12.93 6.92 5.17
CA PHE A 101 11.97 7.24 6.23
C PHE A 101 12.20 6.40 7.50
N ILE A 102 12.41 5.09 7.37
CA ILE A 102 12.67 4.23 8.54
C ILE A 102 13.97 4.62 9.23
N ASN A 103 15.03 4.88 8.47
CA ASN A 103 16.33 5.25 9.05
C ASN A 103 16.28 6.61 9.75
N ASP A 104 15.57 7.58 9.18
CA ASP A 104 15.53 8.95 9.68
C ASP A 104 14.52 9.13 10.84
N GLU A 105 13.35 8.49 10.75
CA GLU A 105 12.23 8.73 11.67
C GLU A 105 12.04 7.61 12.69
N MET A 106 12.54 6.41 12.42
CA MET A 106 12.24 5.21 13.22
C MET A 106 13.47 4.62 13.91
N ARG A 107 14.56 5.39 14.04
CA ARG A 107 15.71 5.07 14.87
C ARG A 107 15.85 6.08 16.00
N ARG A 108 16.14 5.60 17.20
CA ARG A 108 16.49 6.43 18.35
C ARG A 108 17.90 7.02 18.18
N THR A 109 18.21 8.03 18.97
CA THR A 109 19.54 8.65 19.01
C THR A 109 20.66 7.70 19.42
N ASP A 110 20.32 6.60 20.13
CA ASP A 110 21.26 5.53 20.49
C ASP A 110 21.36 4.42 19.42
N GLY A 111 20.77 4.64 18.24
CA GLY A 111 20.75 3.71 17.11
C GLY A 111 19.62 2.68 17.16
N ARG A 112 18.92 2.52 18.31
CA ARG A 112 17.91 1.48 18.47
C ARG A 112 16.72 1.70 17.52
N LEU A 113 16.40 0.67 16.74
CA LEU A 113 15.26 0.65 15.82
C LEU A 113 13.94 0.58 16.60
N LEU A 114 12.95 1.32 16.11
CA LEU A 114 11.59 1.36 16.62
C LEU A 114 10.63 0.65 15.67
N ARG A 115 9.58 0.06 16.21
CA ARG A 115 8.62 -0.77 15.46
C ARG A 115 7.55 0.05 14.76
N ARG A 116 7.02 1.08 15.44
CA ARG A 116 5.89 1.86 14.94
C ARG A 116 6.23 3.34 14.83
N TRP A 117 5.71 3.96 13.78
CA TRP A 117 5.61 5.41 13.68
C TRP A 117 4.14 5.76 13.46
N ARG A 118 3.64 6.76 14.17
CA ARG A 118 2.27 7.23 14.01
C ARG A 118 2.17 8.69 14.45
N ARG A 119 1.65 9.56 13.57
CA ARG A 119 1.35 10.97 13.88
C ARG A 119 2.56 11.74 14.48
N GLY A 120 3.73 11.57 13.87
CA GLY A 120 4.96 12.27 14.29
C GLY A 120 5.70 11.63 15.46
N GLU A 121 5.25 10.48 15.94
CA GLU A 121 5.89 9.76 17.04
C GLU A 121 6.31 8.35 16.59
N ALA A 122 7.62 8.07 16.68
CA ALA A 122 8.13 6.71 16.67
C ALA A 122 8.20 6.14 18.09
N ALA A 123 7.74 4.91 18.27
CA ALA A 123 7.77 4.24 19.57
C ALA A 123 7.76 2.71 19.43
N VAL A 124 7.86 2.04 20.58
CA VAL A 124 7.98 0.58 20.74
C VAL A 124 9.29 0.08 20.15
N THR A 125 10.12 -0.54 20.98
CA THR A 125 11.36 -1.15 20.52
C THR A 125 11.07 -2.22 19.46
N ALA A 126 11.83 -2.19 18.37
CA ALA A 126 11.73 -3.19 17.30
C ALA A 126 12.05 -4.61 17.81
N PHE A 127 11.33 -5.59 17.26
CA PHE A 127 11.55 -7.01 17.49
C PHE A 127 12.46 -7.60 16.40
N LEU A 128 12.94 -8.83 16.60
CA LEU A 128 13.82 -9.53 15.67
C LEU A 128 13.31 -9.49 14.21
N GLU A 129 12.02 -9.73 14.00
CA GLU A 129 11.40 -9.68 12.67
C GLU A 129 11.51 -8.32 11.97
N ASP A 130 11.45 -7.21 12.73
CA ASP A 130 11.55 -5.86 12.17
C ASP A 130 12.97 -5.63 11.62
N TYR A 131 13.99 -6.06 12.37
CA TYR A 131 15.37 -6.00 11.93
C TYR A 131 15.59 -6.94 10.73
N ALA A 132 15.15 -8.19 10.81
CA ALA A 132 15.36 -9.17 9.74
C ALA A 132 14.76 -8.70 8.40
N PHE A 133 13.52 -8.21 8.42
CA PHE A 133 12.86 -7.74 7.21
C PHE A 133 13.46 -6.43 6.68
N LEU A 134 13.85 -5.52 7.57
CA LEU A 134 14.52 -4.28 7.15
C LEU A 134 15.89 -4.58 6.52
N GLY A 135 16.70 -5.42 7.16
CA GLY A 135 18.03 -5.82 6.68
C GLY A 135 17.95 -6.51 5.32
N TRP A 136 16.95 -7.38 5.12
CA TRP A 136 16.69 -7.96 3.81
C TRP A 136 16.30 -6.90 2.76
N GLY A 137 15.46 -5.93 3.12
CA GLY A 137 15.13 -4.80 2.25
C GLY A 137 16.37 -4.00 1.83
N MET A 138 17.27 -3.71 2.77
CA MET A 138 18.54 -3.00 2.48
C MET A 138 19.44 -3.81 1.53
N LEU A 139 19.52 -5.13 1.72
CA LEU A 139 20.26 -6.01 0.81
C LEU A 139 19.66 -5.98 -0.61
N GLU A 140 18.34 -6.00 -0.76
CA GLU A 140 17.69 -5.92 -2.08
C GLU A 140 17.89 -4.56 -2.75
N LEU A 141 17.95 -3.46 -1.99
CA LEU A 141 18.32 -2.14 -2.51
C LEU A 141 19.76 -2.13 -3.04
N TYR A 142 20.69 -2.73 -2.30
CA TYR A 142 22.07 -2.90 -2.76
C TYR A 142 22.13 -3.73 -4.06
N LEU A 143 21.45 -4.88 -4.12
CA LEU A 143 21.43 -5.72 -5.31
C LEU A 143 20.83 -5.04 -6.55
N ASN A 144 19.98 -4.03 -6.35
CA ASN A 144 19.36 -3.28 -7.45
C ASN A 144 20.20 -2.07 -7.90
N GLY A 145 20.93 -1.41 -7.00
CA GLY A 145 21.61 -0.14 -7.29
C GLY A 145 23.10 -0.07 -6.96
N GLY A 146 23.72 -1.12 -6.43
CA GLY A 146 25.15 -1.20 -6.13
C GLY A 146 25.66 -0.19 -5.08
N ASN A 147 24.76 0.45 -4.33
CA ASN A 147 25.11 1.51 -3.39
C ASN A 147 25.65 0.91 -2.08
N GLU A 148 26.92 1.17 -1.77
CA GLU A 148 27.59 0.65 -0.58
C GLU A 148 26.91 1.02 0.74
N ARG A 149 26.17 2.15 0.78
CA ARG A 149 25.40 2.53 1.98
C ARG A 149 24.30 1.54 2.30
N ASP A 150 23.64 0.99 1.28
CA ASP A 150 22.56 0.03 1.45
C ASP A 150 23.13 -1.31 1.95
N LEU A 151 24.29 -1.72 1.43
CA LEU A 151 25.00 -2.91 1.92
C LEU A 151 25.46 -2.74 3.38
N ARG A 152 26.05 -1.59 3.72
CA ARG A 152 26.45 -1.27 5.10
C ARG A 152 25.24 -1.34 6.04
N ALA A 153 24.12 -0.72 5.67
CA ALA A 153 22.91 -0.76 6.47
C ALA A 153 22.38 -2.20 6.67
N ALA A 154 22.49 -3.06 5.65
CA ALA A 154 22.13 -4.48 5.77
C ALA A 154 23.03 -5.21 6.79
N ILE A 155 24.36 -5.00 6.70
CA ILE A 155 25.34 -5.58 7.64
C ILE A 155 25.08 -5.08 9.06
N ASP A 156 24.96 -3.77 9.25
CA ASP A 156 24.72 -3.18 10.57
C ASP A 156 23.43 -3.73 11.19
N THR A 157 22.40 -3.98 10.38
CA THR A 157 21.16 -4.60 10.85
C THR A 157 21.36 -6.04 11.31
N VAL A 158 22.21 -6.82 10.63
CA VAL A 158 22.58 -8.19 11.05
C VAL A 158 23.40 -8.16 12.34
N ASP A 159 24.35 -7.25 12.46
CA ASP A 159 25.14 -7.06 13.69
C ASP A 159 24.23 -6.67 14.86
N GLU A 160 23.24 -5.81 14.62
CA GLU A 160 22.20 -5.49 15.60
C GLU A 160 21.38 -6.72 15.98
N ILE A 161 21.04 -7.59 15.02
CA ILE A 161 20.31 -8.83 15.30
C ILE A 161 21.11 -9.72 16.26
N LEU A 162 22.37 -9.99 15.93
CA LEU A 162 23.25 -10.83 16.74
C LEU A 162 23.45 -10.22 18.14
N ARG A 163 23.69 -8.92 18.22
CA ARG A 163 23.89 -8.25 19.51
C ARG A 163 22.65 -8.25 20.42
N LEU A 164 21.46 -8.21 19.84
CA LEU A 164 20.23 -7.94 20.58
C LEU A 164 19.35 -9.16 20.84
N PHE A 165 19.50 -10.21 20.05
CA PHE A 165 18.60 -11.37 20.06
C PHE A 165 19.33 -12.71 20.00
N ASP A 166 20.66 -12.73 19.98
CA ASP A 166 21.40 -13.98 20.16
C ASP A 166 21.35 -14.41 21.63
N ASP A 167 21.05 -15.68 21.86
CA ASP A 167 20.88 -16.28 23.20
C ASP A 167 22.12 -17.05 23.67
N GLY A 168 23.18 -17.12 22.86
CA GLY A 168 24.48 -17.74 23.20
C GLY A 168 24.70 -19.16 22.69
#